data_AF-A0A662I4R3-F1
#
_entry.id   AF-A0A662I4R3-F1
#
_cell.length_a   1.000
_cell.length_b   1.000
_cell.length_c   1.000
_cell.angle_alpha   90.00
_cell.angle_beta   90.00
_cell.angle_gamma   90.00
#
_symmetry.space_group_name_H-M   'P 1'
#
loop_
_entity.id
_entity.type
_entity.pdbx_description
1 polymer ?
#
loop_
_entity_poly.entity_id
_entity_poly.type
_entity_poly.pdbx_seq_one_letter_code
_entity_poly.pdbx_strand_id
1 'polypeptide(L)'
;MGYKEPLYASSLYKYKLARKRGCPFTCPFYGKEIDYPSGLCPTAEELCYKRALWLPCHSELKKEDIKDIIEGIEKVVNNINELKQFNT
;
A
#
# COMPACT_ATOMS: atom_id res chain seq x y z
N MET A 1 3.01 2.39 -9.57
CA MET A 1 2.47 1.10 -9.10
C MET A 1 2.84 0.97 -7.63
N GLY A 2 1.87 0.72 -6.74
CA GLY A 2 2.08 0.76 -5.30
C GLY A 2 1.02 -0.01 -4.54
N TYR A 3 1.37 -0.49 -3.35
CA TYR A 3 0.46 -1.20 -2.47
C TYR A 3 -0.16 -0.22 -1.48
N LYS A 4 -1.48 0.00 -1.60
CA LYS A 4 -2.28 0.76 -0.63
C LYS A 4 -2.44 0.04 0.71
N GLU A 5 -2.28 -1.28 0.70
CA GLU A 5 -2.53 -2.16 1.84
C GLU A 5 -1.57 -3.35 1.78
N PRO A 6 -1.21 -3.96 2.93
CA PRO A 6 -0.46 -5.20 2.95
C PRO A 6 -1.17 -6.30 2.16
N LEU A 7 -0.41 -7.20 1.54
CA LEU A 7 -0.95 -8.24 0.66
C LEU A 7 -2.09 -9.05 1.31
N TYR A 8 -1.90 -9.44 2.58
CA TYR A 8 -2.87 -10.23 3.33
C TYR A 8 -4.22 -9.50 3.52
N ALA A 9 -4.18 -8.17 3.60
CA ALA A 9 -5.36 -7.35 3.88
C ALA A 9 -6.22 -7.12 2.64
N SER A 10 -5.66 -7.41 1.45
CA SER A 10 -6.41 -7.27 0.20
C SER A 10 -7.64 -8.17 0.17
N SER A 11 -8.67 -7.72 -0.54
CA SER A 11 -9.94 -8.43 -0.68
C SER A 11 -9.78 -9.87 -1.16
N LEU A 12 -8.74 -10.14 -1.95
CA LEU A 12 -8.42 -11.46 -2.46
C LEU A 12 -8.17 -12.48 -1.34
N TYR A 13 -7.44 -12.10 -0.30
CA TYR A 13 -7.07 -12.98 0.80
C TYR A 13 -8.07 -12.86 1.96
N LYS A 14 -8.47 -11.64 2.31
CA LYS A 14 -9.44 -11.39 3.37
C LYS A 14 -10.77 -12.11 3.14
N TYR A 15 -11.26 -12.12 1.90
CA TYR A 15 -12.50 -12.79 1.52
C TYR A 15 -12.26 -14.09 0.74
N LYS A 16 -11.01 -14.58 0.68
CA LYS A 16 -10.65 -15.88 0.10
C LYS A 16 -11.09 -16.03 -1.38
N LEU A 17 -11.02 -14.95 -2.16
CA LEU A 17 -11.55 -14.83 -3.53
C LEU A 17 -10.60 -15.33 -4.63
N ALA A 18 -9.42 -15.85 -4.29
CA ALA A 18 -8.40 -16.21 -5.28
C ALA A 18 -8.85 -17.25 -6.31
N ARG A 19 -9.80 -18.14 -5.96
CA ARG A 19 -10.32 -19.18 -6.85
C ARG A 19 -11.79 -19.45 -6.56
N LYS A 20 -12.57 -19.70 -7.62
CA LYS A 20 -14.01 -20.04 -7.53
C LYS A 20 -14.31 -21.33 -6.76
N ARG A 21 -13.39 -22.30 -6.77
CA ARG A 21 -13.55 -23.61 -6.13
C ARG A 21 -13.02 -23.68 -4.69
N GLY A 22 -12.70 -22.53 -4.07
CA GLY A 22 -12.31 -22.44 -2.67
C GLY A 22 -10.86 -22.86 -2.32
N CYS A 23 -10.24 -23.77 -3.06
CA CYS A 23 -8.80 -24.04 -2.91
C CYS A 23 -7.95 -22.80 -3.26
N PRO A 24 -6.90 -22.43 -2.50
CA PRO A 24 -6.29 -23.22 -1.41
C PRO A 24 -6.97 -23.04 -0.04
N PHE A 25 -7.80 -22.02 0.14
CA PHE A 25 -8.33 -21.63 1.46
C PHE A 25 -9.28 -22.65 2.08
N THR A 26 -10.01 -23.41 1.27
CA THR A 26 -10.94 -24.47 1.73
C THR A 26 -10.50 -25.86 1.26
N CYS A 27 -9.23 -26.03 0.88
CA CYS A 27 -8.72 -27.27 0.32
C CYS A 27 -8.63 -28.37 1.38
N PRO A 28 -9.23 -29.57 1.17
CA PRO A 28 -9.20 -30.65 2.16
C PRO A 28 -7.78 -31.17 2.42
N PHE A 29 -6.88 -31.05 1.44
CA PHE A 29 -5.48 -31.47 1.59
C PHE A 29 -4.66 -30.56 2.52
N TYR A 30 -5.08 -29.31 2.72
CA TYR A 30 -4.39 -28.41 3.64
C TYR A 30 -4.90 -28.59 5.08
N GLY A 31 -6.21 -28.82 5.24
CA GLY A 31 -6.83 -29.24 6.50
C GLY A 31 -6.84 -28.19 7.62
N LYS A 32 -6.44 -26.94 7.34
CA LYS A 32 -6.44 -25.83 8.29
C LYS A 32 -7.35 -24.70 7.82
N GLU A 33 -8.06 -24.11 8.76
CA GLU A 33 -8.71 -22.82 8.55
C GLU A 33 -7.68 -21.70 8.74
N ILE A 34 -7.63 -20.77 7.78
CA ILE A 34 -6.70 -19.64 7.78
C ILE A 34 -7.51 -18.36 7.66
N ASP A 35 -7.20 -17.40 8.54
CA ASP A 35 -7.73 -16.06 8.49
C ASP A 35 -6.61 -15.03 8.51
N TYR A 36 -6.92 -13.83 8.01
CA TYR A 36 -5.96 -12.75 7.87
C TYR A 36 -6.47 -11.47 8.56
N PRO A 37 -6.59 -11.45 9.89
CA PRO A 37 -7.03 -10.27 10.63
C PRO A 37 -6.01 -9.13 10.54
N SER A 38 -6.47 -7.91 10.82
CA SER A 38 -5.58 -6.75 11.00
C SER A 38 -4.61 -6.97 12.16
N GLY A 39 -3.41 -6.38 12.07
CA GLY A 39 -2.37 -6.51 13.09
C GLY A 39 -1.42 -7.69 12.89
N LEU A 40 -1.63 -8.55 11.89
CA LEU A 40 -0.71 -9.66 11.59
C LEU A 40 0.68 -9.18 11.16
N CYS A 41 0.78 -8.00 10.53
CA CYS A 41 2.04 -7.46 10.03
C CYS A 41 2.11 -5.96 10.35
N PRO A 42 2.30 -5.57 11.63
CA PRO A 42 2.19 -4.18 12.07
C PRO A 42 3.15 -3.24 11.33
N THR A 43 4.36 -3.70 11.02
CA THR A 43 5.33 -2.92 10.22
C THR A 43 4.85 -2.70 8.79
N ALA A 44 4.28 -3.72 8.15
CA ALA A 44 3.73 -3.59 6.79
C ALA A 44 2.52 -2.66 6.79
N GLU A 45 1.68 -2.75 7.82
CA GLU A 45 0.51 -1.88 8.01
C GLU A 45 0.91 -0.43 8.22
N GLU A 46 1.91 -0.15 9.07
CA GLU A 46 2.42 1.21 9.25
C GLU A 46 2.95 1.78 7.92
N LEU A 47 3.75 0.99 7.19
CA LEU A 47 4.29 1.40 5.91
C LEU A 47 3.17 1.68 4.90
N CYS A 48 2.32 0.71 4.60
CA CYS A 48 1.28 0.84 3.58
C CYS A 48 0.24 1.93 3.91
N TYR A 49 -0.19 2.05 5.16
CA TYR A 49 -1.32 2.92 5.52
C TYR A 49 -0.90 4.33 5.94
N LYS A 50 0.34 4.54 6.39
CA LYS A 50 0.73 5.82 7.00
C LYS A 50 1.98 6.48 6.40
N ARG A 51 2.91 5.70 5.84
CA ARG A 51 4.27 6.20 5.52
C ARG A 51 4.61 6.14 4.04
N ALA A 52 4.11 5.15 3.31
CA ALA A 52 4.53 4.88 1.95
C ALA A 52 3.98 5.93 0.98
N LEU A 53 4.84 6.37 0.07
CA LEU A 53 4.48 7.18 -1.09
C LEU A 53 4.97 6.46 -2.34
N TRP A 54 4.13 6.46 -3.39
CA TRP A 54 4.44 5.79 -4.64
C TRP A 54 4.57 6.82 -5.75
N LEU A 55 5.78 6.96 -6.27
CA LEU A 55 6.08 7.86 -7.37
C LEU A 55 6.00 7.12 -8.71
N PRO A 56 5.71 7.83 -9.82
CA PRO A 56 5.85 7.27 -11.15
C PRO A 56 7.25 6.70 -11.37
N CYS A 57 7.33 5.51 -11.95
CA CYS A 57 8.58 4.88 -12.36
C CYS A 57 8.29 4.03 -13.61
N HIS A 58 8.52 4.60 -14.79
CA HIS A 58 8.34 3.95 -16.09
C HIS A 58 9.31 4.54 -17.12
N SER A 59 9.48 3.85 -18.26
CA SER A 59 10.49 4.16 -19.28
C SER A 59 10.29 5.50 -19.99
N GLU A 60 9.10 6.09 -19.91
CA GLU A 60 8.79 7.36 -20.56
C GLU A 60 9.06 8.58 -19.68
N LEU A 61 9.49 8.37 -18.43
CA LEU A 61 9.85 9.47 -17.52
C LEU A 61 11.06 10.23 -18.04
N LYS A 62 10.89 11.54 -18.18
CA LYS A 62 11.96 12.45 -18.56
C LYS A 62 12.62 13.03 -17.31
N LYS A 63 13.79 13.62 -17.51
CA LYS A 63 14.54 14.26 -16.42
C LYS A 63 13.77 15.45 -15.86
N GLU A 64 13.02 16.15 -16.71
CA GLU A 64 12.17 17.26 -16.33
C GLU A 64 11.02 16.80 -15.43
N ASP A 65 10.36 15.68 -15.75
CA ASP A 65 9.30 15.10 -14.90
C ASP A 65 9.83 14.76 -13.50
N ILE A 66 11.05 14.22 -13.42
CA ILE A 66 11.71 13.90 -12.15
C ILE A 66 12.01 15.19 -11.36
N LYS A 67 12.45 16.26 -12.04
CA LYS A 67 12.71 17.56 -11.42
C LYS A 67 11.43 18.14 -10.82
N ASP A 68 10.32 18.07 -11.54
CA ASP A 68 9.02 18.55 -11.07
C ASP A 68 8.54 17.76 -9.83
N ILE A 69 8.76 16.44 -9.81
CA ILE A 69 8.48 15.60 -8.63
C ILE A 69 9.32 16.04 -7.44
N ILE A 70 10.63 16.28 -7.62
CA ILE A 70 11.52 16.74 -6.55
C ILE A 70 11.07 18.09 -6.01
N GLU A 71 10.84 19.07 -6.89
CA GLU A 71 10.40 20.41 -6.51
C GLU A 71 9.06 20.38 -5.76
N GLY A 72 8.12 19.53 -6.19
CA GLY A 72 6.84 19.33 -5.51
C GLY A 72 7.01 18.77 -4.10
N ILE A 73 7.87 17.76 -3.92
CA ILE A 73 8.15 17.17 -2.60
C ILE A 73 8.83 18.21 -1.69
N GLU A 74 9.86 18.89 -2.18
CA GLU A 74 10.59 19.92 -1.42
C GLU A 74 9.68 21.06 -1.00
N LYS A 75 8.79 21.52 -1.89
CA LYS A 75 7.79 22.56 -1.58
C LYS A 75 6.91 22.15 -0.40
N VAL A 76 6.39 20.91 -0.39
CA VAL A 76 5.52 20.44 0.69
C VAL A 76 6.31 20.27 1.99
N VAL A 77 7.50 19.68 1.94
CA VAL A 77 8.35 19.43 3.12
C VAL A 77 8.78 20.74 3.77
N ASN A 78 9.24 21.72 2.98
CA ASN A 78 9.72 23.00 3.48
C ASN A 78 8.61 23.85 4.13
N ASN A 79 7.35 23.65 3.75
CA ASN A 79 6.21 24.40 4.29
C ASN A 79 5.34 23.55 5.26
N ILE A 80 5.81 22.38 5.69
CA ILE A 80 4.98 21.40 6.42
C ILE A 80 4.41 21.93 7.74
N ASN A 81 5.15 22.80 8.43
CA ASN A 81 4.71 23.37 9.72
C ASN A 81 3.55 24.37 9.54
N GLU A 82 3.58 25.15 8.47
CA GLU A 82 2.50 26.08 8.12
C GLU A 82 1.27 25.30 7.62
N LEU A 83 1.48 24.32 6.73
CA LEU A 83 0.41 23.49 6.16
C LEU A 83 -0.38 22.70 7.22
N LYS A 84 0.26 22.32 8.33
CA LYS A 84 -0.43 21.65 9.45
C LYS A 84 -1.42 22.56 10.18
N GLN A 85 -1.20 23.87 10.19
CA GLN A 85 -2.05 24.83 10.91
C GLN A 85 -3.40 25.07 10.20
N PHE A 86 -3.44 24.92 8.87
CA PHE A 86 -4.65 25.09 8.07
C PHE A 86 -5.63 23.91 8.12
N ASN A 87 -5.17 22.74 8.59
CA ASN A 87 -5.97 21.52 8.70
C ASN A 87 -6.53 21.27 10.12
N THR A 88 -6.49 22.28 10.99
CA THR A 88 -7.12 22.27 12.32
C THR A 88 -8.33 23.20 12.30
#